data_AF-A0A932N501-F1
#
_entry.id   AF-A0A932N501-F1
#
_cell.length_a   1.000
_cell.length_b   1.000
_cell.length_c   1.000
_cell.angle_alpha   90.00
_cell.angle_beta   90.00
_cell.angle_gamma   90.00
#
_symmetry.space_group_name_H-M   'P 1'
#
loop_
_entity.id
_entity.type
_entity.pdbx_description
1 polymer ?
#
loop_
_entity_poly.entity_id
_entity_poly.type
_entity_poly.pdbx_seq_one_letter_code
_entity_poly.pdbx_strand_id
1 'polypeptide(L)'
;MARAGLIAVATAIVAAGSAEPVLVLNFASAKNPGGGFLSGSQAQEESLARSSGLYASQMQAWDFYERHRANPSCLYSHAMIYSPACPVFADDDGHLLEQAQLLSFVTSAAPNAGAVASNHADDLPLVPVVLKERAELVLTLARAKGYQRLLLGAWGCGVFRNDPQMVARSFIDLLRSPAWDGQFSQILFSVRDHSREQATFHAFQMACDQQLA
;
A
#
# COMPACT_ATOMS: atom_id res chain seq x y z
N MET A 1 -3.98 14.65 0.47
CA MET A 1 -2.86 13.98 -0.23
C MET A 1 -1.53 14.47 0.33
N ALA A 2 -0.47 13.66 0.24
CA ALA A 2 0.87 14.03 0.65
C ALA A 2 1.92 13.61 -0.39
N ARG A 3 2.97 14.43 -0.55
CA ARG A 3 4.15 14.15 -1.40
C ARG A 3 5.33 13.55 -0.63
N ALA A 4 5.17 13.33 0.67
CA ALA A 4 6.16 12.74 1.55
C ALA A 4 5.99 11.21 1.62
N GLY A 5 7.00 10.53 2.16
CA GLY A 5 6.94 9.09 2.37
C GLY A 5 5.94 8.68 3.44
N LEU A 6 5.65 7.39 3.48
CA LEU A 6 4.57 6.86 4.31
C LEU A 6 4.90 6.98 5.79
N ILE A 7 6.17 6.80 6.15
CA ILE A 7 6.59 6.94 7.54
C ILE A 7 6.47 8.40 7.95
N ALA A 8 7.02 9.33 7.18
CA ALA A 8 6.92 10.76 7.48
C ALA A 8 5.45 11.22 7.64
N VAL A 9 4.56 10.76 6.76
CA VAL A 9 3.12 11.11 6.85
C VAL A 9 2.49 10.48 8.08
N ALA A 10 2.74 9.20 8.36
CA ALA A 10 2.19 8.52 9.53
C ALA A 10 2.70 9.15 10.84
N THR A 11 3.99 9.48 10.90
CA THR A 11 4.61 10.16 12.04
C THR A 11 3.99 11.53 12.29
N ALA A 12 3.73 12.30 11.24
CA ALA A 12 3.05 13.60 11.37
C ALA A 12 1.61 13.44 11.91
N ILE A 13 0.88 12.40 11.48
CA ILE A 13 -0.47 12.09 11.98
C ILE A 13 -0.45 11.74 13.48
N VAL A 14 0.54 10.96 13.92
CA VAL A 14 0.72 10.58 15.32
C VAL A 14 1.13 11.80 16.16
N ALA A 15 2.07 12.61 15.66
CA ALA A 15 2.56 13.81 16.33
C ALA A 15 1.49 14.90 16.48
N ALA A 16 0.50 14.95 15.58
CA ALA A 16 -0.66 15.84 15.68
C ALA A 16 -1.62 15.49 16.85
N GLY A 17 -1.29 14.49 17.67
CA GLY A 17 -1.94 14.27 18.97
C GLY A 17 -3.20 13.39 18.93
N SER A 18 -3.52 12.76 17.80
CA SER A 18 -4.62 11.79 17.75
C SER A 18 -4.13 10.40 18.16
N ALA A 19 -4.70 9.89 19.25
CA ALA A 19 -4.41 8.56 19.81
C ALA A 19 -4.99 7.39 18.98
N GLU A 20 -5.79 7.66 17.95
CA GLU A 20 -6.36 6.60 17.11
C GLU A 20 -5.23 5.83 16.39
N PRO A 21 -5.32 4.53 16.15
CA PRO A 21 -4.27 3.84 15.39
C PRO A 21 -4.40 4.12 13.88
N VAL A 22 -3.26 4.15 13.16
CA VAL A 22 -3.22 4.29 11.70
C VAL A 22 -2.87 2.95 11.06
N LEU A 23 -3.62 2.55 10.04
CA LEU A 23 -3.29 1.40 9.20
C LEU A 23 -2.64 1.87 7.89
N VAL A 24 -1.45 1.36 7.62
CA VAL A 24 -0.65 1.67 6.44
C VAL A 24 -0.69 0.50 5.46
N LEU A 25 -0.99 0.75 4.19
CA LEU A 25 -0.88 -0.25 3.14
C LEU A 25 0.60 -0.42 2.73
N ASN A 26 1.17 -1.60 2.96
CA ASN A 26 2.46 -2.00 2.41
C ASN A 26 2.30 -2.48 0.96
N PHE A 27 3.07 -1.90 0.03
CA PHE A 27 3.01 -2.20 -1.41
C PHE A 27 3.84 -3.44 -1.72
N ALA A 28 3.32 -4.56 -1.25
CA ALA A 28 4.09 -5.75 -1.02
C ALA A 28 4.55 -6.47 -2.29
N SER A 29 5.74 -7.04 -2.21
CA SER A 29 6.14 -8.20 -2.99
C SER A 29 5.32 -9.41 -2.57
N ALA A 30 4.76 -10.10 -3.56
CA ALA A 30 4.09 -11.36 -3.33
C ALA A 30 5.08 -12.49 -2.95
N LYS A 31 6.37 -12.35 -3.29
CA LYS A 31 7.32 -13.47 -3.25
C LYS A 31 8.38 -13.33 -2.16
N ASN A 32 8.74 -12.11 -1.79
CA ASN A 32 9.83 -11.86 -0.86
C ASN A 32 9.36 -10.92 0.27
N PRO A 33 9.41 -11.34 1.54
CA PRO A 33 9.17 -10.44 2.66
C PRO A 33 10.18 -9.30 2.68
N GLY A 34 9.69 -8.07 2.87
CA GLY A 34 10.49 -6.85 2.77
C GLY A 34 10.99 -6.56 1.36
N GLY A 35 10.48 -7.22 0.32
CA GLY A 35 10.92 -7.02 -1.05
C GLY A 35 12.40 -7.38 -1.24
N GLY A 36 13.15 -6.44 -1.81
CA GLY A 36 14.60 -6.57 -2.06
C GLY A 36 15.48 -5.79 -1.07
N PHE A 37 15.00 -5.48 0.15
CA PHE A 37 15.70 -4.51 1.01
C PHE A 37 17.11 -4.95 1.44
N LEU A 38 17.32 -6.26 1.65
CA LEU A 38 18.64 -6.83 1.98
C LEU A 38 19.64 -6.72 0.82
N SER A 39 19.14 -6.64 -0.42
CA SER A 39 19.95 -6.41 -1.63
C SER A 39 20.11 -4.93 -1.99
N GLY A 40 19.65 -4.00 -1.14
CA GLY A 40 19.78 -2.56 -1.37
C GLY A 40 18.74 -1.97 -2.31
N SER A 41 17.66 -2.70 -2.64
CA SER A 41 16.57 -2.17 -3.45
C SER A 41 15.86 -0.99 -2.76
N GLN A 42 15.34 -0.08 -3.58
CA GLN A 42 14.68 1.14 -3.13
C GLN A 42 13.28 1.22 -3.71
N ALA A 43 12.31 0.75 -2.94
CA ALA A 43 10.90 1.08 -3.12
C ALA A 43 10.23 1.20 -1.74
N GLN A 44 8.91 1.34 -1.75
CA GLN A 44 8.13 1.60 -0.55
C GLN A 44 8.24 0.47 0.47
N GLU A 45 8.13 -0.79 0.05
CA GLU A 45 8.18 -1.93 0.98
C GLU A 45 9.55 -2.02 1.63
N GLU A 46 10.62 -1.79 0.87
CA GLU A 46 11.98 -1.82 1.39
C GLU A 46 12.25 -0.72 2.42
N SER A 47 11.67 0.47 2.24
CA SER A 47 11.74 1.54 3.23
C SER A 47 11.02 1.14 4.53
N LEU A 48 9.79 0.60 4.43
CA LEU A 48 9.05 0.11 5.59
C LEU A 48 9.78 -1.04 6.31
N ALA A 49 10.39 -1.96 5.56
CA ALA A 49 11.12 -3.10 6.10
C ALA A 49 12.40 -2.69 6.84
N ARG A 50 13.12 -1.66 6.34
CA ARG A 50 14.32 -1.13 6.99
C ARG A 50 14.01 -0.32 8.24
N SER A 51 12.91 0.42 8.22
CA SER A 51 12.61 1.44 9.23
C SER A 51 11.64 0.98 10.31
N SER A 52 11.18 -0.28 10.27
CA SER A 52 10.21 -0.81 11.22
C SER A 52 10.35 -2.30 11.52
N GLY A 53 9.57 -2.79 12.49
CA GLY A 53 9.40 -4.21 12.79
C GLY A 53 8.59 -5.00 11.75
N LEU A 54 8.18 -4.39 10.63
CA LEU A 54 7.36 -5.04 9.59
C LEU A 54 8.01 -6.31 9.05
N TYR A 55 9.32 -6.29 8.76
CA TYR A 55 10.02 -7.45 8.23
C TYR A 55 9.93 -8.66 9.17
N ALA A 56 10.09 -8.43 10.48
CA ALA A 56 9.97 -9.49 11.48
C ALA A 56 8.55 -10.08 11.53
N SER A 57 7.51 -9.25 11.33
CA SER A 57 6.13 -9.72 11.23
C SER A 57 5.90 -10.54 9.94
N GLN A 58 6.40 -10.06 8.81
CA GLN A 58 6.29 -10.76 7.52
C GLN A 58 7.01 -12.12 7.54
N MET A 59 8.15 -12.23 8.23
CA MET A 59 8.87 -13.49 8.43
C MET A 59 8.03 -14.58 9.10
N GLN A 60 7.02 -14.22 9.90
CA GLN A 60 6.13 -15.20 10.55
C GLN A 60 5.00 -15.69 9.64
N ALA A 61 4.82 -15.12 8.46
CA ALA A 61 3.71 -15.41 7.55
C ALA A 61 4.20 -16.10 6.25
N TRP A 62 5.09 -17.08 6.39
CA TRP A 62 5.77 -17.72 5.25
C TRP A 62 4.81 -18.34 4.22
N ASP A 63 3.70 -18.91 4.71
CA ASP A 63 2.56 -19.40 3.92
C ASP A 63 2.09 -18.44 2.81
N PHE A 64 2.07 -17.13 3.07
CA PHE A 64 1.72 -16.12 2.06
C PHE A 64 2.67 -16.24 0.87
N TYR A 65 3.98 -16.21 1.14
CA TYR A 65 5.02 -16.20 0.12
C TYR A 65 5.14 -17.55 -0.59
N GLU A 66 5.01 -18.67 0.11
CA GLU A 66 5.06 -20.00 -0.50
C GLU A 66 3.93 -20.21 -1.51
N ARG A 67 2.70 -19.80 -1.16
CA ARG A 67 1.55 -19.88 -2.08
C ARG A 67 1.76 -19.04 -3.34
N HIS A 68 2.31 -17.83 -3.21
CA HIS A 68 2.59 -16.97 -4.37
C HIS A 68 3.82 -17.42 -5.18
N ARG A 69 4.78 -18.12 -4.56
CA ARG A 69 5.91 -18.74 -5.29
C ARG A 69 5.48 -19.97 -6.06
N ALA A 70 4.56 -20.76 -5.51
CA ALA A 70 4.01 -21.95 -6.15
C ALA A 70 3.00 -21.62 -7.27
N ASN A 71 2.40 -20.43 -7.25
CA ASN A 71 1.44 -19.99 -8.26
C ASN A 71 2.12 -19.16 -9.37
N PRO A 72 2.05 -19.56 -10.66
CA PRO A 72 2.66 -18.80 -11.75
C PRO A 72 1.92 -17.49 -12.07
N SER A 73 0.66 -17.34 -11.65
CA SER A 73 -0.15 -16.17 -11.98
C SER A 73 0.47 -14.88 -11.44
N CYS A 74 0.65 -13.93 -12.35
CA CYS A 74 1.15 -12.58 -12.04
C CYS A 74 0.04 -11.64 -11.51
N LEU A 75 -1.21 -12.09 -11.46
CA LEU A 75 -2.29 -11.41 -10.74
C LEU A 75 -2.15 -11.56 -9.22
N TYR A 76 -1.42 -12.58 -8.77
CA TYR A 76 -1.33 -13.03 -7.37
C TYR A 76 -2.71 -13.36 -6.78
N SER A 77 -2.81 -13.46 -5.46
CA SER A 77 -4.06 -13.77 -4.75
C SER A 77 -4.51 -12.63 -3.84
N HIS A 78 -5.70 -12.75 -3.25
CA HIS A 78 -6.20 -11.80 -2.24
C HIS A 78 -5.66 -12.06 -0.83
N ALA A 79 -4.65 -12.93 -0.66
CA ALA A 79 -4.01 -13.12 0.63
C ALA A 79 -3.42 -11.80 1.12
N MET A 80 -3.44 -11.58 2.44
CA MET A 80 -2.88 -10.41 3.10
C MET A 80 -2.21 -10.82 4.40
N ILE A 81 -1.19 -10.07 4.81
CA ILE A 81 -0.60 -10.17 6.15
C ILE A 81 -1.00 -8.92 6.92
N TYR A 82 -1.62 -9.12 8.08
CA TYR A 82 -1.93 -8.04 9.01
C TYR A 82 -0.89 -8.02 10.13
N SER A 83 -0.23 -6.87 10.28
CA SER A 83 0.87 -6.66 11.22
C SER A 83 0.50 -5.53 12.18
N PRO A 84 -0.10 -5.84 13.35
CA PRO A 84 -0.51 -4.83 14.31
C PRO A 84 0.68 -4.24 15.06
N ALA A 85 0.61 -2.94 15.38
CA ALA A 85 1.50 -2.25 16.31
C ALA A 85 3.00 -2.55 16.11
N CYS A 86 3.45 -2.51 14.86
CA CYS A 86 4.86 -2.62 14.52
C CYS A 86 5.61 -1.35 14.96
N PRO A 87 6.74 -1.48 15.69
CA PRO A 87 7.57 -0.34 16.02
C PRO A 87 8.24 0.20 14.76
N VAL A 88 8.09 1.50 14.53
CA VAL A 88 8.77 2.28 13.50
C VAL A 88 9.81 3.13 14.21
N PHE A 89 11.07 2.96 13.82
CA PHE A 89 12.23 3.51 14.54
C PHE A 89 13.13 4.37 13.66
N ALA A 90 12.88 4.45 12.35
CA ALA A 90 13.55 5.36 11.44
C ALA A 90 12.54 6.01 10.46
N ASP A 91 12.91 7.13 9.85
CA ASP A 91 12.14 7.76 8.78
C ASP A 91 12.30 7.03 7.43
N ASP A 92 11.68 7.57 6.37
CA ASP A 92 11.73 6.97 5.03
C ASP A 92 13.15 6.96 4.42
N ASP A 93 14.02 7.88 4.86
CA ASP A 93 15.40 8.06 4.38
C ASP A 93 16.43 7.32 5.28
N GLY A 94 15.98 6.72 6.38
CA GLY A 94 16.76 5.87 7.27
C GLY A 94 17.34 6.58 8.50
N HIS A 95 16.94 7.83 8.78
CA HIS A 95 17.34 8.51 10.01
C HIS A 95 16.53 8.00 11.19
N LEU A 96 17.21 7.66 12.30
CA LEU A 96 16.55 7.18 13.51
C LEU A 96 15.61 8.25 14.09
N LEU A 97 14.43 7.82 14.49
CA LEU A 97 13.48 8.66 15.21
C LEU A 97 13.91 8.80 16.68
N GLU A 98 13.65 9.96 17.28
CA GLU A 98 13.90 10.17 18.72
C GLU A 98 13.07 9.22 19.59
N GLN A 99 11.85 8.92 19.15
CA GLN A 99 10.95 7.96 19.79
C GLN A 99 10.32 7.05 18.75
N ALA A 100 10.35 5.75 19.01
CA ALA A 100 9.69 4.79 18.16
C ALA A 100 8.16 4.98 18.23
N GLN A 101 7.51 4.85 17.08
CA GLN A 101 6.07 4.97 16.94
C GLN A 101 5.46 3.62 16.59
N LEU A 102 4.22 3.37 16.99
CA LEU A 102 3.52 2.15 16.65
C LEU A 102 2.60 2.39 15.47
N LEU A 103 2.91 1.77 14.33
CA LEU A 103 2.03 1.74 13.17
C LEU A 103 1.56 0.31 12.92
N SER A 104 0.37 0.17 12.34
CA SER A 104 -0.09 -1.12 11.87
C SER A 104 -0.01 -1.18 10.37
N PHE A 105 0.30 -2.36 9.83
CA PHE A 105 0.45 -2.55 8.39
C PHE A 105 -0.52 -3.61 7.88
N VAL A 106 -1.00 -3.40 6.66
CA VAL A 106 -1.58 -4.45 5.84
C VAL A 106 -0.67 -4.67 4.63
N THR A 107 -0.10 -5.86 4.53
CA THR A 107 0.73 -6.29 3.40
C THR A 107 -0.17 -6.96 2.37
N SER A 108 -0.28 -6.35 1.19
CA SER A 108 -1.07 -6.87 0.07
C SER A 108 -0.34 -6.58 -1.24
N ALA A 109 -0.14 -7.61 -2.06
CA ALA A 109 0.53 -7.45 -3.34
C ALA A 109 -0.46 -6.97 -4.41
N ALA A 110 -0.16 -5.88 -5.10
CA ALA A 110 -0.90 -5.50 -6.31
C ALA A 110 -0.64 -6.53 -7.43
N PRO A 111 -1.55 -6.73 -8.39
CA PRO A 111 -1.24 -7.51 -9.57
C PRO A 111 -0.02 -6.89 -10.29
N ASN A 112 0.86 -7.73 -10.82
CA ASN A 112 2.02 -7.25 -11.58
C ASN A 112 1.64 -7.10 -13.05
N ALA A 113 1.03 -5.97 -13.41
CA ALA A 113 0.56 -5.68 -14.76
C ALA A 113 1.67 -5.80 -15.82
N GLY A 114 2.90 -5.40 -15.49
CA GLY A 114 4.06 -5.57 -16.38
C GLY A 114 4.37 -7.03 -16.69
N ALA A 115 4.34 -7.89 -15.67
CA ALA A 115 4.58 -9.32 -15.84
C ALA A 115 3.37 -10.05 -16.47
N VAL A 116 2.14 -9.63 -16.15
CA VAL A 116 0.92 -10.12 -16.83
C VAL A 116 1.02 -9.84 -18.33
N ALA A 117 1.29 -8.60 -18.73
CA ALA A 117 1.42 -8.23 -20.15
C ALA A 117 2.53 -9.02 -20.87
N SER A 118 3.60 -9.39 -20.17
CA SER A 118 4.75 -10.08 -20.77
C SER A 118 4.60 -11.61 -20.84
N ASN A 119 3.94 -12.21 -19.83
CA ASN A 119 3.94 -13.66 -19.64
C ASN A 119 2.54 -14.30 -19.76
N HIS A 120 1.48 -13.52 -19.54
CA HIS A 120 0.08 -13.95 -19.47
C HIS A 120 -0.85 -12.87 -20.03
N ALA A 121 -0.62 -12.45 -21.29
CA ALA A 121 -1.32 -11.29 -21.86
C ALA A 121 -2.86 -11.42 -21.86
N ASP A 122 -3.38 -12.65 -21.94
CA ASP A 122 -4.82 -12.96 -21.86
C ASP A 122 -5.44 -12.58 -20.50
N ASP A 123 -4.63 -12.50 -19.43
CA ASP A 123 -5.06 -12.08 -18.09
C ASP A 123 -5.04 -10.55 -17.92
N LEU A 124 -4.51 -9.78 -18.88
CA LEU A 124 -4.40 -8.32 -18.76
C LEU A 124 -5.75 -7.63 -18.51
N PRO A 125 -6.88 -8.04 -19.14
CA PRO A 125 -8.20 -7.50 -18.82
C PRO A 125 -8.66 -7.74 -17.38
N LEU A 126 -8.08 -8.71 -16.67
CA LEU A 126 -8.42 -9.03 -15.27
C LEU A 126 -7.72 -8.11 -14.27
N VAL A 127 -6.62 -7.44 -14.64
CA VAL A 127 -5.88 -6.51 -13.77
C VAL A 127 -6.78 -5.47 -13.09
N PRO A 128 -7.62 -4.70 -13.80
CA PRO A 128 -8.51 -3.71 -13.16
C PRO A 128 -9.54 -4.34 -12.22
N VAL A 129 -10.06 -5.53 -12.55
CA VAL A 129 -11.03 -6.25 -11.72
C VAL A 129 -10.38 -6.65 -10.39
N VAL A 130 -9.22 -7.30 -10.50
CA VAL A 130 -8.44 -7.77 -9.34
C VAL A 130 -7.96 -6.62 -8.46
N LEU A 131 -7.55 -5.50 -9.05
CA LEU A 131 -7.18 -4.29 -8.30
C LEU A 131 -8.34 -3.80 -7.43
N LYS A 132 -9.53 -3.67 -8.02
CA LYS A 132 -10.72 -3.17 -7.31
C LYS A 132 -11.15 -4.13 -6.21
N GLU A 133 -11.27 -5.41 -6.49
CA GLU A 133 -11.64 -6.43 -5.50
C GLU A 133 -10.65 -6.46 -4.33
N ARG A 134 -9.34 -6.43 -4.63
CA ARG A 134 -8.30 -6.49 -3.60
C ARG A 134 -8.20 -5.17 -2.82
N ALA A 135 -8.45 -4.01 -3.45
CA ALA A 135 -8.58 -2.74 -2.74
C ALA A 135 -9.75 -2.77 -1.76
N GLU A 136 -10.92 -3.30 -2.16
CA GLU A 136 -12.07 -3.45 -1.27
C GLU A 136 -11.78 -4.37 -0.10
N LEU A 137 -11.07 -5.47 -0.32
CA LEU A 137 -10.65 -6.37 0.76
C LEU A 137 -9.65 -5.71 1.73
N VAL A 138 -8.77 -4.81 1.25
CA VAL A 138 -7.90 -4.01 2.12
C VAL A 138 -8.73 -3.10 3.02
N LEU A 139 -9.74 -2.41 2.46
CA LEU A 139 -10.65 -1.56 3.23
C LEU A 139 -11.49 -2.40 4.23
N THR A 140 -11.93 -3.59 3.81
CA THR A 140 -12.70 -4.54 4.62
C THR A 140 -11.89 -5.03 5.81
N LEU A 141 -10.64 -5.42 5.59
CA LEU A 141 -9.74 -5.80 6.67
C LEU A 141 -9.54 -4.64 7.64
N ALA A 142 -9.35 -3.42 7.13
CA ALA A 142 -9.15 -2.25 7.97
C ALA A 142 -10.34 -1.98 8.90
N ARG A 143 -11.57 -2.01 8.37
CA ARG A 143 -12.79 -1.86 9.17
C ARG A 143 -12.99 -2.99 10.15
N ALA A 144 -12.78 -4.23 9.72
CA ALA A 144 -12.89 -5.41 10.57
C ALA A 144 -11.90 -5.39 11.75
N LYS A 145 -10.75 -4.72 11.59
CA LYS A 145 -9.75 -4.51 12.66
C LYS A 145 -9.93 -3.20 13.42
N GLY A 146 -11.00 -2.45 13.16
CA GLY A 146 -11.36 -1.24 13.91
C GLY A 146 -10.61 0.02 13.52
N TYR A 147 -9.89 0.04 12.40
CA TYR A 147 -9.21 1.25 11.93
C TYR A 147 -10.20 2.22 11.28
N GLN A 148 -10.00 3.50 11.59
CA GLN A 148 -10.71 4.62 10.97
C GLN A 148 -9.77 5.53 10.18
N ARG A 149 -8.45 5.38 10.35
CA ARG A 149 -7.42 6.18 9.70
C ARG A 149 -6.56 5.31 8.81
N LEU A 150 -6.59 5.59 7.50
CA LEU A 150 -5.86 4.84 6.50
C LEU A 150 -4.81 5.70 5.82
N LEU A 151 -3.65 5.08 5.60
CA LEU A 151 -2.61 5.64 4.77
C LEU A 151 -2.36 4.70 3.58
N LEU A 152 -2.80 5.15 2.41
CA LEU A 152 -2.76 4.48 1.12
C LEU A 152 -1.77 5.20 0.18
N GLY A 153 -1.72 4.80 -1.09
CA GLY A 153 -0.92 5.49 -2.10
C GLY A 153 -0.87 4.76 -3.43
N ALA A 154 0.19 5.00 -4.19
CA ALA A 154 0.43 4.48 -5.54
C ALA A 154 0.77 2.97 -5.57
N TRP A 155 -0.12 2.16 -5.03
CA TRP A 155 0.03 0.71 -4.88
C TRP A 155 0.23 0.02 -6.23
N GLY A 156 1.38 -0.60 -6.42
CA GLY A 156 1.71 -1.32 -7.66
C GLY A 156 2.00 -0.44 -8.89
N CYS A 157 2.09 0.89 -8.74
CA CYS A 157 2.32 1.81 -9.87
C CYS A 157 3.80 1.89 -10.31
N GLY A 158 4.73 1.43 -9.47
CA GLY A 158 6.17 1.39 -9.77
C GLY A 158 6.57 0.15 -10.57
N VAL A 159 7.36 -0.74 -9.97
CA VAL A 159 7.88 -1.97 -10.61
C VAL A 159 6.79 -2.84 -11.23
N PHE A 160 5.59 -2.86 -10.65
CA PHE A 160 4.46 -3.66 -11.14
C PHE A 160 3.71 -3.01 -12.30
N ARG A 161 4.01 -1.75 -12.64
CA ARG A 161 3.54 -1.03 -13.83
C ARG A 161 2.01 -0.95 -13.96
N ASN A 162 1.28 -0.93 -12.84
CA ASN A 162 -0.14 -0.60 -12.89
C ASN A 162 -0.31 0.88 -13.26
N ASP A 163 -1.37 1.18 -14.00
CA ASP A 163 -1.73 2.56 -14.33
C ASP A 163 -2.13 3.33 -13.05
N PRO A 164 -1.48 4.48 -12.74
CA PRO A 164 -1.79 5.23 -11.53
C PRO A 164 -3.24 5.70 -11.43
N GLN A 165 -3.88 6.06 -12.55
CA GLN A 165 -5.26 6.51 -12.55
C GLN A 165 -6.22 5.35 -12.21
N MET A 166 -5.95 4.16 -12.75
CA MET A 166 -6.68 2.92 -12.42
C MET A 166 -6.57 2.57 -10.93
N VAL A 167 -5.37 2.64 -10.36
CA VAL A 167 -5.17 2.35 -8.93
C VAL A 167 -5.85 3.40 -8.05
N ALA A 168 -5.72 4.69 -8.38
CA ALA A 168 -6.39 5.76 -7.66
C ALA A 168 -7.91 5.58 -7.66
N ARG A 169 -8.51 5.35 -8.84
CA ARG A 169 -9.95 5.09 -9.00
C ARG A 169 -10.41 3.84 -8.25
N SER A 170 -9.61 2.78 -8.23
CA SER A 170 -9.94 1.55 -7.49
C SER A 170 -10.21 1.82 -6.01
N PHE A 171 -9.48 2.75 -5.38
CA PHE A 171 -9.77 3.15 -4.00
C PHE A 171 -10.85 4.24 -3.92
N ILE A 172 -10.76 5.28 -4.74
CA ILE A 172 -11.62 6.47 -4.61
C ILE A 172 -13.08 6.14 -4.93
N ASP A 173 -13.34 5.32 -5.95
CA ASP A 173 -14.69 4.92 -6.31
C ASP A 173 -15.33 4.05 -5.22
N LEU A 174 -14.54 3.17 -4.59
CA LEU A 174 -15.00 2.38 -3.44
C LEU A 174 -15.34 3.30 -2.27
N LEU A 175 -14.41 4.17 -1.88
CA LEU A 175 -14.54 5.08 -0.74
C LEU A 175 -15.69 6.09 -0.88
N ARG A 176 -16.12 6.37 -2.11
CA ARG A 176 -17.28 7.23 -2.42
C ARG A 176 -18.58 6.45 -2.59
N SER A 177 -18.52 5.12 -2.65
CA SER A 177 -19.73 4.32 -2.78
C SER A 177 -20.54 4.34 -1.48
N PRO A 178 -21.88 4.17 -1.54
CA PRO A 178 -22.72 4.18 -0.35
C PRO A 178 -22.35 3.15 0.72
N ALA A 179 -21.69 2.05 0.34
CA ALA A 179 -21.25 1.02 1.27
C ALA A 179 -20.08 1.46 2.16
N TRP A 180 -19.27 2.40 1.69
CA TRP A 180 -18.04 2.85 2.34
C TRP A 180 -18.10 4.31 2.81
N ASP A 181 -19.15 5.05 2.43
CA ASP A 181 -19.33 6.43 2.85
C ASP A 181 -19.32 6.56 4.38
N GLY A 182 -18.53 7.52 4.87
CA GLY A 182 -18.34 7.77 6.30
C GLY A 182 -17.67 6.64 7.11
N GLN A 183 -17.18 5.55 6.49
CA GLN A 183 -16.59 4.42 7.24
C GLN A 183 -15.21 4.72 7.83
N PHE A 184 -14.52 5.74 7.33
CA PHE A 184 -13.19 6.14 7.77
C PHE A 184 -13.18 7.64 8.10
N SER A 185 -12.67 7.99 9.28
CA SER A 185 -12.54 9.39 9.72
C SER A 185 -11.45 10.13 8.94
N GLN A 186 -10.44 9.41 8.46
CA GLN A 186 -9.33 9.99 7.70
C GLN A 186 -8.74 9.00 6.70
N ILE A 187 -8.62 9.42 5.45
CA ILE A 187 -7.91 8.67 4.41
C ILE A 187 -6.87 9.60 3.78
N LEU A 188 -5.63 9.15 3.73
CA LEU A 188 -4.55 9.89 3.10
C LEU A 188 -3.91 9.02 2.02
N PHE A 189 -3.69 9.62 0.86
CA PHE A 189 -2.84 9.07 -0.20
C PHE A 189 -1.47 9.74 -0.12
N SER A 190 -0.45 8.95 0.25
CA SER A 190 0.96 9.32 0.16
C SER A 190 1.51 8.83 -1.17
N VAL A 191 1.91 9.76 -2.02
CA VAL A 191 2.43 9.48 -3.37
C VAL A 191 3.74 10.23 -3.53
N ARG A 192 4.85 9.54 -3.22
CA ARG A 192 6.19 9.98 -3.60
C ARG A 192 6.39 9.69 -5.08
N ASP A 193 6.44 10.76 -5.86
CA ASP A 193 6.83 10.71 -7.26
C ASP A 193 8.08 11.58 -7.39
N HIS A 194 9.19 11.00 -7.85
CA HIS A 194 10.45 11.73 -8.05
C HIS A 194 10.68 12.04 -9.54
N SER A 195 9.76 11.64 -10.43
CA SER A 195 9.83 11.99 -11.85
C SER A 195 9.63 13.49 -12.04
N ARG A 196 10.18 14.03 -13.13
CA ARG A 196 10.03 15.45 -13.45
C ARG A 196 8.56 15.81 -13.74
N GLU A 197 7.85 14.87 -14.35
CA GLU A 197 6.47 15.01 -14.81
C GLU A 197 5.46 14.82 -13.67
N GLN A 198 5.86 14.22 -12.54
CA GLN A 198 4.99 13.97 -11.38
C GLN A 198 3.69 13.24 -11.75
N ALA A 199 3.73 12.42 -12.81
CA ALA A 199 2.54 11.86 -13.44
C ALA A 199 1.71 10.98 -12.49
N THR A 200 2.37 10.22 -11.60
CA THR A 200 1.70 9.38 -10.61
C THR A 200 0.98 10.25 -9.59
N PHE A 201 1.65 11.28 -9.08
CA PHE A 201 1.04 12.23 -8.14
C PHE A 201 -0.17 12.93 -8.78
N HIS A 202 -0.04 13.41 -10.01
CA HIS A 202 -1.12 14.09 -10.72
C HIS A 202 -2.31 13.17 -11.01
N ALA A 203 -2.09 11.90 -11.36
CA ALA A 203 -3.18 10.94 -11.54
C ALA A 203 -4.01 10.74 -10.25
N PHE A 204 -3.34 10.60 -9.11
CA PHE A 204 -4.01 10.51 -7.81
C PHE A 204 -4.71 11.82 -7.44
N GLN A 205 -4.09 12.96 -7.72
CA GLN A 205 -4.67 14.28 -7.49
C GLN A 205 -5.96 14.48 -8.29
N MET A 206 -5.91 14.24 -9.59
CA MET A 206 -7.08 14.35 -10.46
C MET A 206 -8.21 13.42 -10.01
N ALA A 207 -7.91 12.18 -9.62
CA ALA A 207 -8.93 11.26 -9.13
C ALA A 207 -9.57 11.74 -7.81
N CYS A 208 -8.79 12.34 -6.90
CA CYS A 208 -9.31 12.91 -5.67
C CYS A 208 -10.15 14.17 -5.93
N ASP A 209 -9.72 15.01 -6.87
CA ASP A 209 -10.30 16.33 -7.18
C ASP A 209 -11.53 16.26 -8.06
N GLN A 210 -11.79 15.13 -8.75
CA GLN A 210 -13.05 14.90 -9.46
C GLN A 210 -14.21 14.88 -8.45
N GLN A 211 -14.72 16.06 -8.09
CA GLN A 211 -16.02 16.26 -7.44
C GLN A 211 -17.11 15.84 -8.43
N LEU A 212 -18.16 15.25 -7.88
CA LEU A 212 -19.47 15.08 -8.52
C LEU A 212 -19.81 16.32 -9.36
N ALA A 213 -19.92 16.12 -10.67
CA ALA A 213 -20.83 16.94 -11.48
C ALA A 213 -22.24 16.39 -11.29
#